data_AF-A0A031IKR6-F1
#
_entry.id   AF-A0A031IKR6-F1
#
_cell.length_a   1.000
_cell.length_b   1.000
_cell.length_c   1.000
_cell.angle_alpha   90.00
_cell.angle_beta   90.00
_cell.angle_gamma   90.00
#
_symmetry.space_group_name_H-M   'P 1'
#
loop_
_entity.id
_entity.type
_entity.pdbx_description
1 polymer ?
#
loop_
_entity_poly.entity_id
_entity_poly.type
_entity_poly.pdbx_seq_one_letter_code
_entity_poly.pdbx_strand_id
1 'polypeptide(L)'
;MKSLHIIGISLLTIIRLWLGIQWFIAGIGKCINGFDAKPFLEGALTKAIGEDALVSSWYATWIEQLALPNVGLINVLIPFAELVVGILLILSLLTVPALVVGSIMNLNYLLAGTIALNPLFLAASIVLLAAGRFAYQIGIDHWIMRWYRSSQQPHPLDRIPV
;
A
#
# COMPACT_ATOMS: atom_id res chain seq x y z
N MET A 1 -15.87 -5.31 -27.13
CA MET A 1 -14.58 -5.62 -26.44
C MET A 1 -13.82 -4.38 -25.99
N LYS A 2 -13.58 -3.36 -26.83
CA LYS A 2 -12.85 -2.12 -26.43
C LYS A 2 -13.52 -1.34 -25.29
N SER A 3 -14.86 -1.25 -25.29
CA SER A 3 -15.63 -0.58 -24.23
C SER A 3 -15.43 -1.22 -22.85
N LEU A 4 -15.50 -2.55 -22.77
CA LEU A 4 -15.29 -3.31 -21.53
C LEU A 4 -13.90 -3.08 -20.94
N HIS A 5 -12.88 -2.98 -21.79
CA HIS A 5 -11.50 -2.71 -21.39
C HIS A 5 -11.34 -1.32 -20.76
N ILE A 6 -11.94 -0.29 -21.37
CA ILE A 6 -11.90 1.08 -20.84
C ILE A 6 -12.61 1.16 -19.50
N ILE A 7 -13.78 0.52 -19.38
CA ILE A 7 -14.55 0.48 -18.13
C ILE A 7 -13.71 -0.17 -17.01
N GLY A 8 -13.05 -1.30 -17.29
CA GLY A 8 -12.18 -1.97 -16.32
C GLY A 8 -11.04 -1.08 -15.83
N ILE A 9 -10.34 -0.39 -16.73
CA ILE A 9 -9.24 0.52 -16.37
C ILE A 9 -9.76 1.69 -15.53
N SER A 10 -10.90 2.29 -15.90
CA SER A 10 -11.49 3.39 -15.15
C SER A 10 -11.87 2.96 -13.73
N LEU A 11 -12.47 1.77 -13.58
CA LEU A 11 -12.83 1.24 -12.27
C LEU A 11 -11.58 1.01 -11.40
N LEU A 12 -10.54 0.39 -11.93
CA LEU A 12 -9.27 0.18 -11.22
C LEU A 12 -8.63 1.50 -10.80
N THR A 13 -8.71 2.51 -11.66
CA THR A 13 -8.21 3.86 -11.36
C THR A 13 -8.98 4.48 -10.20
N ILE A 14 -10.31 4.37 -10.17
CA ILE A 14 -11.14 4.86 -9.07
C ILE A 14 -10.79 4.15 -7.75
N ILE A 15 -10.66 2.83 -7.76
CA ILE A 15 -10.28 2.04 -6.58
C ILE A 15 -8.89 2.47 -6.09
N ARG A 16 -7.92 2.65 -6.99
CA ARG A 16 -6.56 3.12 -6.66
C ARG A 16 -6.59 4.51 -6.03
N LEU A 17 -7.31 5.46 -6.63
CA LEU A 17 -7.43 6.82 -6.11
C LEU A 17 -8.10 6.84 -4.75
N TRP A 18 -9.21 6.10 -4.58
CA TRP A 18 -9.88 5.97 -3.30
C TRP A 18 -8.94 5.42 -2.23
N LEU A 19 -8.26 4.29 -2.50
CA LEU A 19 -7.30 3.69 -1.57
C LEU A 19 -6.16 4.66 -1.23
N GLY A 20 -5.61 5.35 -2.23
CA GLY A 20 -4.58 6.36 -2.04
C GLY A 20 -5.03 7.54 -1.17
N ILE A 21 -6.26 8.02 -1.36
CA ILE A 21 -6.85 9.09 -0.53
C ILE A 21 -7.00 8.62 0.92
N GLN A 22 -7.44 7.39 1.16
CA GLN A 22 -7.56 6.85 2.53
C GLN A 22 -6.19 6.83 3.24
N TRP A 23 -5.15 6.34 2.56
CA TRP A 23 -3.79 6.35 3.10
C TRP A 23 -3.24 7.76 3.32
N PHE A 24 -3.49 8.67 2.38
CA PHE A 24 -3.06 10.06 2.50
C PHE A 24 -3.67 10.73 3.74
N ILE A 25 -5.00 10.59 3.92
CA ILE A 25 -5.71 11.17 5.07
C ILE A 25 -5.22 10.57 6.39
N ALA A 26 -5.01 9.25 6.45
CA ALA A 26 -4.49 8.58 7.63
C ALA A 26 -3.07 9.06 7.98
N GLY A 27 -2.17 9.07 6.99
CA GLY A 27 -0.78 9.47 7.16
C GLY A 27 -0.62 10.94 7.53
N ILE A 28 -1.25 11.85 6.78
CA ILE A 28 -1.14 13.30 7.05
C ILE A 28 -1.73 13.66 8.41
N GLY A 29 -2.84 13.03 8.80
CA GLY A 29 -3.46 13.22 10.11
C GLY A 29 -2.51 12.82 11.25
N LYS A 30 -1.80 11.70 11.10
CA LYS A 30 -0.79 11.25 12.07
C LYS A 30 0.46 12.12 12.09
N CYS A 31 0.92 12.62 10.94
CA CYS A 31 2.07 13.52 10.87
C CYS A 31 1.79 14.88 11.52
N ILE A 32 0.57 15.41 11.39
CA ILE A 32 0.20 16.74 11.93
C ILE A 32 -0.17 16.66 13.41
N ASN A 33 -1.00 15.68 13.80
CA ASN A 33 -1.56 15.62 15.15
C ASN A 33 -0.68 14.83 16.15
N GLY A 34 0.43 14.25 15.67
CA GLY A 34 1.22 13.29 16.43
C GLY A 34 0.63 11.89 16.36
N PHE A 35 1.50 10.89 16.53
CA PHE A 35 1.13 9.49 16.49
C PHE A 35 1.92 8.71 17.53
N ASP A 36 1.21 7.89 18.30
CA ASP A 36 1.80 6.95 19.24
C ASP A 36 1.19 5.55 19.03
N ALA A 37 2.02 4.62 18.59
CA ALA A 37 1.67 3.24 18.36
C ALA A 37 1.66 2.42 19.66
N LYS A 38 2.22 2.92 20.76
CA LYS A 38 2.33 2.15 22.01
C LYS A 38 0.97 1.65 22.53
N PRO A 39 -0.08 2.48 22.65
CA PRO A 39 -1.39 2.01 23.12
C PRO A 39 -2.02 0.99 22.16
N PHE A 40 -1.77 1.14 20.86
CA PHE A 40 -2.23 0.20 19.84
C PHE A 40 -1.57 -1.17 20.00
N LEU A 41 -0.25 -1.19 20.20
CA LEU A 41 0.53 -2.41 20.40
C LEU A 41 0.19 -3.12 21.73
N GLU A 42 0.07 -2.37 22.82
CA GLU A 42 -0.36 -2.92 24.11
C GLU A 42 -1.78 -3.49 24.04
N GLY A 43 -2.70 -2.81 23.35
CA GLY A 43 -4.04 -3.32 23.10
C GLY A 43 -4.06 -4.61 22.27
N ALA A 44 -3.13 -4.77 21.34
CA ALA A 44 -2.97 -6.02 20.59
C ALA A 44 -2.47 -7.18 21.48
N LEU A 45 -1.60 -6.91 22.47
CA LEU A 45 -1.20 -7.92 23.46
C LEU A 45 -2.35 -8.35 24.36
N THR A 46 -3.21 -7.41 24.78
CA THR A 46 -4.42 -7.76 25.53
C THR A 46 -5.35 -8.68 24.73
N LYS A 47 -5.46 -8.47 23.41
CA LYS A 47 -6.24 -9.33 22.50
C LYS A 47 -5.60 -10.70 22.24
N ALA A 48 -4.40 -10.96 22.74
CA ALA A 48 -3.72 -12.26 22.62
C ALA A 48 -3.97 -13.18 23.83
N ILE A 49 -4.74 -12.73 24.82
CA ILE A 49 -5.00 -13.43 26.08
C ILE A 49 -6.44 -13.94 26.12
N GLY A 50 -6.65 -15.12 26.70
CA GLY A 50 -7.97 -15.71 26.93
C GLY A 50 -8.39 -16.74 25.88
N GLU A 51 -9.54 -17.38 26.12
CA GLU A 51 -10.07 -18.45 25.24
C GLU A 51 -10.48 -17.92 23.85
N ASP A 52 -10.90 -16.65 23.76
CA ASP A 52 -11.31 -15.98 22.52
C ASP A 52 -10.23 -15.03 21.96
N ALA A 53 -8.94 -15.40 22.09
CA ALA A 53 -7.83 -14.57 21.62
C ALA A 53 -7.96 -14.24 20.12
N LEU A 54 -7.95 -12.94 19.80
CA LEU A 54 -8.03 -12.42 18.43
C LEU A 54 -6.64 -12.22 17.79
N VAL A 55 -5.60 -12.17 18.61
CA VAL A 55 -4.20 -12.04 18.18
C VAL A 55 -3.47 -13.33 18.50
N SER A 56 -2.81 -13.89 17.48
CA SER A 56 -2.04 -15.12 17.65
C SER A 56 -0.82 -14.90 18.54
N SER A 57 -0.48 -15.91 19.36
CA SER A 57 0.66 -15.85 20.29
C SER A 57 1.99 -15.51 19.63
N TRP A 58 2.28 -16.06 18.44
CA TRP A 58 3.52 -15.76 17.72
C TRP A 58 3.66 -14.27 17.37
N TYR A 59 2.53 -13.61 17.04
CA TYR A 59 2.52 -12.19 16.70
C TYR A 59 2.59 -11.33 17.97
N ALA A 60 1.98 -11.77 19.07
CA ALA A 60 2.16 -11.15 20.37
C ALA A 60 3.64 -11.18 20.82
N THR A 61 4.32 -12.31 20.65
CA THR A 61 5.76 -12.42 20.91
C THR A 61 6.58 -11.45 20.05
N TRP A 62 6.24 -11.30 18.76
CA TRP A 62 6.88 -10.32 17.88
C TRP A 62 6.64 -8.88 18.37
N ILE A 63 5.42 -8.56 18.82
CA ILE A 63 5.10 -7.25 19.39
C ILE A 63 5.96 -6.97 20.63
N GLU A 64 6.04 -7.93 21.57
CA GLU A 64 6.82 -7.78 22.82
C GLU A 64 8.32 -7.66 22.57
N GLN A 65 8.88 -8.47 21.67
CA GLN A 65 10.32 -8.57 21.47
C GLN A 65 10.88 -7.56 20.47
N LEU A 66 10.07 -7.11 19.51
CA LEU A 66 10.53 -6.23 18.44
C LEU A 66 9.73 -4.93 18.35
N ALA A 67 8.39 -4.97 18.34
CA ALA A 67 7.62 -3.76 18.09
C ALA A 67 7.68 -2.76 19.25
N LEU A 68 7.41 -3.19 20.48
CA LEU A 68 7.43 -2.32 21.67
C LEU A 68 8.82 -1.74 21.96
N PRO A 69 9.92 -2.53 21.94
CA PRO A 69 11.27 -1.97 22.13
C PRO A 69 11.66 -0.93 21.07
N ASN A 70 11.09 -1.02 19.85
CA ASN A 70 11.37 -0.12 18.73
C ASN A 70 10.22 0.86 18.45
N VAL A 71 9.31 1.10 19.40
CA VAL A 71 8.09 1.89 19.17
C VAL A 71 8.39 3.32 18.70
N GLY A 72 9.50 3.92 19.13
CA GLY A 72 9.91 5.25 18.66
C GLY A 72 10.16 5.29 17.15
N LEU A 73 10.73 4.23 16.58
CA LEU A 73 10.92 4.10 15.13
C LEU A 73 9.58 3.84 14.41
N ILE A 74 8.70 3.04 15.00
CA ILE A 74 7.35 2.80 14.47
C ILE A 74 6.54 4.10 14.42
N ASN A 75 6.65 4.94 15.45
CA ASN A 75 5.95 6.22 15.55
C ASN A 75 6.34 7.21 14.43
N VAL A 76 7.51 7.03 13.80
CA VAL A 76 7.94 7.81 12.64
C VAL A 76 7.62 7.08 11.33
N LEU A 77 7.96 5.79 11.25
CA LEU A 77 7.83 5.03 10.01
C LEU A 77 6.38 4.85 9.56
N ILE A 78 5.46 4.56 10.47
CA ILE A 78 4.06 4.29 10.10
C ILE A 78 3.41 5.53 9.49
N PRO A 79 3.35 6.70 10.16
CA PRO A 79 2.74 7.89 9.56
C PRO A 79 3.36 8.28 8.22
N PHE A 80 4.69 8.19 8.13
CA PHE A 80 5.42 8.52 6.90
C PHE A 80 5.11 7.54 5.78
N ALA A 81 5.10 6.24 6.06
CA ALA A 81 4.77 5.20 5.08
C ALA A 81 3.32 5.35 4.58
N GLU A 82 2.36 5.61 5.47
CA GLU A 82 0.96 5.86 5.10
C GLU A 82 0.83 7.06 4.17
N LEU A 83 1.50 8.17 4.52
CA LEU A 83 1.48 9.38 3.71
C LEU A 83 2.09 9.15 2.32
N VAL A 84 3.27 8.53 2.27
CA VAL A 84 3.98 8.25 1.02
C VAL A 84 3.19 7.28 0.14
N VAL A 85 2.66 6.19 0.70
CA VAL A 85 1.80 5.25 -0.04
C VAL A 85 0.59 5.98 -0.61
N GLY A 86 -0.06 6.85 0.18
CA GLY A 86 -1.19 7.64 -0.29
C GLY A 86 -0.85 8.51 -1.51
N ILE A 87 0.24 9.27 -1.42
CA ILE A 87 0.73 10.13 -2.51
C ILE A 87 1.05 9.30 -3.76
N LEU A 88 1.81 8.23 -3.61
CA LEU A 88 2.24 7.37 -4.71
C LEU A 88 1.05 6.74 -5.45
N LEU A 89 0.01 6.30 -4.73
CA LEU A 89 -1.21 5.74 -5.33
C LEU A 89 -2.08 6.81 -6.02
N ILE A 90 -2.19 8.01 -5.44
CA ILE A 90 -2.95 9.12 -6.04
C ILE A 90 -2.29 9.55 -7.35
N LEU A 91 -0.99 9.81 -7.31
CA LEU A 91 -0.22 10.24 -8.49
C LEU A 91 0.00 9.09 -9.49
N SER A 92 -0.21 7.85 -9.06
CA SER A 92 0.15 6.65 -9.80
C SER A 92 1.62 6.65 -10.19
N LEU A 93 2.48 6.87 -9.21
CA LEU A 93 3.93 6.83 -9.32
C LEU A 93 4.42 5.73 -8.38
N LEU A 94 5.15 4.73 -8.87
CA LEU A 94 5.56 3.55 -8.09
C LEU A 94 4.36 2.81 -7.48
N THR A 95 3.28 2.64 -8.26
CA THR A 95 2.02 2.05 -7.81
C THR A 95 2.22 0.65 -7.22
N VAL A 96 2.99 -0.22 -7.87
CA VAL A 96 3.20 -1.60 -7.39
C VAL A 96 3.93 -1.64 -6.03
N PRO A 97 5.08 -0.97 -5.85
CA PRO A 97 5.69 -0.83 -4.53
C PRO A 97 4.75 -0.25 -3.47
N ALA A 98 3.99 0.80 -3.79
CA ALA A 98 3.05 1.42 -2.86
C ALA A 98 1.94 0.44 -2.42
N LEU A 99 1.40 -0.35 -3.35
CA LEU A 99 0.42 -1.39 -3.04
C LEU A 99 0.99 -2.51 -2.17
N VAL A 100 2.25 -2.91 -2.39
CA VAL A 100 2.91 -3.95 -1.57
C VAL A 100 3.11 -3.44 -0.14
N VAL A 101 3.67 -2.24 0.02
CA VAL A 101 3.88 -1.63 1.35
C VAL A 101 2.54 -1.43 2.07
N GLY A 102 1.52 -0.89 1.38
CA GLY A 102 0.18 -0.76 1.93
C GLY A 102 -0.47 -2.09 2.32
N SER A 103 -0.24 -3.16 1.54
CA SER A 103 -0.71 -4.50 1.87
C SER A 103 -0.03 -5.06 3.12
N ILE A 104 1.29 -4.87 3.25
CA ILE A 104 2.05 -5.30 4.43
C ILE A 104 1.57 -4.55 5.69
N MET A 105 1.35 -3.23 5.60
CA MET A 105 0.81 -2.45 6.72
C MET A 105 -0.59 -2.94 7.12
N ASN A 106 -1.51 -3.12 6.17
CA ASN A 106 -2.85 -3.66 6.47
C ASN A 106 -2.79 -5.05 7.09
N LEU A 107 -1.90 -5.92 6.59
CA LEU A 107 -1.72 -7.26 7.16
C LEU A 107 -1.26 -7.17 8.61
N ASN A 108 -0.31 -6.29 8.94
CA ASN A 108 0.12 -6.06 10.33
C ASN A 108 -1.01 -5.52 11.21
N TYR A 109 -1.86 -4.63 10.69
CA TYR A 109 -3.04 -4.13 11.42
C TYR A 109 -4.07 -5.24 11.70
N LEU A 110 -4.28 -6.13 10.74
CA LEU A 110 -5.14 -7.31 10.90
C LEU A 110 -4.57 -8.30 11.91
N LEU A 111 -3.26 -8.59 11.83
CA LEU A 111 -2.57 -9.44 12.79
C LEU A 111 -2.59 -8.88 14.22
N ALA A 112 -2.62 -7.55 14.36
CA ALA A 112 -2.84 -6.85 15.63
C ALA A 112 -4.33 -6.84 16.08
N GLY A 113 -5.22 -7.53 15.36
CA GLY A 113 -6.64 -7.66 15.72
C GLY A 113 -7.48 -6.42 15.41
N THR A 114 -7.16 -5.68 14.35
CA THR A 114 -7.91 -4.47 13.94
C THR A 114 -8.67 -4.73 12.64
N ILE A 115 -9.97 -5.03 12.76
CA ILE A 115 -10.77 -5.57 11.66
C ILE A 115 -11.44 -4.50 10.78
N ALA A 116 -11.56 -3.24 11.23
CA ALA A 116 -12.39 -2.18 10.60
C ALA A 116 -12.34 -2.09 9.04
N LEU A 117 -11.63 -1.11 8.45
CA LEU A 117 -11.50 -1.00 6.99
C LEU A 117 -10.30 -1.78 6.43
N ASN A 118 -9.45 -2.34 7.30
CA ASN A 118 -8.20 -3.00 6.90
C ASN A 118 -8.40 -4.19 5.94
N PRO A 119 -9.40 -5.10 6.12
CA PRO A 119 -9.64 -6.17 5.16
C PRO A 119 -10.01 -5.64 3.78
N LEU A 120 -10.79 -4.56 3.73
CA LEU A 120 -11.20 -3.93 2.48
C LEU A 120 -10.01 -3.29 1.77
N PHE A 121 -9.13 -2.61 2.50
CA PHE A 121 -7.92 -2.00 1.95
C PHE A 121 -6.93 -3.06 1.43
N LEU A 122 -6.76 -4.15 2.17
CA LEU A 122 -5.94 -5.28 1.73
C LEU A 122 -6.53 -5.93 0.47
N ALA A 123 -7.84 -6.19 0.43
CA ALA A 123 -8.51 -6.76 -0.74
C ALA A 123 -8.38 -5.85 -1.97
N ALA A 124 -8.61 -4.54 -1.81
CA ALA A 124 -8.41 -3.56 -2.87
C ALA A 124 -6.96 -3.57 -3.38
N SER A 125 -5.98 -3.67 -2.46
CA SER A 125 -4.57 -3.71 -2.82
C SER A 125 -4.22 -4.97 -3.63
N ILE A 126 -4.72 -6.14 -3.22
CA ILE A 126 -4.52 -7.41 -3.93
C ILE A 126 -5.17 -7.37 -5.32
N VAL A 127 -6.40 -6.86 -5.44
CA VAL A 127 -7.08 -6.70 -6.73
C VAL A 127 -6.27 -5.80 -7.68
N LEU A 128 -5.75 -4.68 -7.17
CA LEU A 128 -4.93 -3.77 -7.97
C LEU A 128 -3.59 -4.41 -8.37
N LEU A 129 -2.95 -5.17 -7.48
CA LEU A 129 -1.73 -5.93 -7.79
C LEU A 129 -1.99 -6.99 -8.86
N ALA A 130 -3.08 -7.76 -8.73
CA ALA A 130 -3.46 -8.79 -9.69
C ALA A 130 -3.83 -8.20 -11.07
N ALA A 131 -4.41 -6.99 -11.10
CA ALA A 131 -4.70 -6.28 -12.35
C ALA A 131 -3.44 -5.80 -13.09
N GLY A 132 -2.28 -5.76 -12.42
CA GLY A 132 -0.99 -5.45 -13.02
C GLY A 132 -0.99 -4.12 -13.78
N ARG A 133 -0.64 -4.16 -15.07
CA ARG A 133 -0.51 -2.95 -15.89
C ARG A 133 -1.80 -2.12 -16.01
N PHE A 134 -2.97 -2.74 -15.85
CA PHE A 134 -4.25 -2.04 -15.91
C PHE A 134 -4.47 -1.11 -14.71
N ALA A 135 -3.89 -1.41 -13.54
CA ALA A 135 -4.06 -0.62 -12.33
C ALA A 135 -3.38 0.76 -12.38
N TYR A 136 -2.35 0.92 -13.20
CA TYR A 136 -1.59 2.16 -13.35
C TYR A 136 -1.59 2.71 -14.78
N GLN A 137 -2.51 2.21 -15.62
CA GLN A 137 -2.58 2.62 -17.03
C GLN A 137 -3.02 4.08 -17.20
N ILE A 138 -3.83 4.60 -16.29
CA ILE A 138 -4.14 6.03 -16.17
C ILE A 138 -3.32 6.57 -14.99
N GLY A 139 -2.14 7.10 -15.28
CA GLY A 139 -1.17 7.48 -14.24
C GLY A 139 0.22 7.80 -14.76
N ILE A 140 1.07 8.35 -13.89
CA ILE A 140 2.44 8.72 -14.23
C ILE A 140 3.29 7.50 -14.61
N ASP A 141 3.10 6.36 -13.94
CA ASP A 141 3.78 5.09 -14.24
C ASP A 141 3.62 4.69 -15.71
N HIS A 142 2.44 4.91 -16.30
CA HIS A 142 2.22 4.62 -17.72
C HIS A 142 3.10 5.48 -18.63
N TRP A 143 3.22 6.78 -18.33
CA TRP A 143 4.02 7.72 -19.10
C TRP A 143 5.51 7.41 -19.00
N ILE A 144 6.01 7.13 -17.78
CA ILE A 144 7.40 6.75 -17.55
C ILE A 144 7.75 5.49 -18.34
N MET A 145 6.93 4.45 -18.27
CA MET A 145 7.17 3.21 -19.01
C MET A 145 7.11 3.39 -20.52
N ARG A 146 6.22 4.26 -21.02
CA ARG A 146 6.13 4.58 -22.45
C ARG A 146 7.40 5.28 -22.93
N TRP A 147 7.88 6.27 -22.18
CA TRP A 147 9.11 6.99 -22.47
C TRP A 147 10.34 6.06 -22.44
N TYR A 148 10.48 5.26 -21.39
CA TYR A 148 11.58 4.28 -21.26
C TYR A 148 11.59 3.23 -22.38
N ARG A 149 10.41 2.83 -22.87
CA ARG A 149 10.33 1.91 -24.02
C ARG A 149 10.70 2.57 -25.33
N SER A 150 10.33 3.85 -25.53
CA SER A 150 10.72 4.57 -26.74
C SER A 150 12.22 4.84 -26.82
N SER A 151 12.89 5.09 -25.69
CA SER A 151 14.35 5.32 -25.67
C SER A 151 15.18 4.07 -25.94
N GLN A 152 14.60 2.88 -25.80
CA GLN A 152 15.28 1.62 -26.11
C GLN A 152 15.08 1.13 -27.55
N GLN A 153 14.30 1.83 -28.38
CA GLN A 153 14.17 1.43 -29.78
C GLN A 153 15.44 1.83 -30.55
N PRO A 154 16.16 0.89 -31.19
CA PRO A 154 17.36 1.21 -31.97
C PRO A 154 17.01 2.20 -33.07
N HIS A 155 17.95 3.13 -33.32
CA HIS A 155 17.76 4.18 -34.30
C HIS A 155 17.50 3.53 -35.67
N PRO A 156 16.61 4.09 -36.52
CA PRO A 156 16.31 3.50 -37.82
C PRO A 156 17.55 3.19 -38.68
N LEU A 157 18.61 3.97 -38.51
CA LEU A 157 19.90 3.80 -39.20
C LEU A 157 20.68 2.57 -38.73
N ASP A 158 20.48 2.11 -37.49
CA ASP A 158 21.14 0.93 -36.94
C ASP A 158 20.58 -0.39 -37.51
N ARG A 159 19.53 -0.30 -38.33
CA ARG A 159 18.85 -1.46 -38.95
C ARG A 159 19.24 -1.69 -40.41
N ILE A 160 20.08 -0.83 -40.99
CA ILE A 160 20.53 -0.97 -42.37
C ILE A 160 21.72 -1.95 -42.36
N PRO A 161 21.63 -3.12 -43.02
CA PRO A 161 22.77 -4.02 -43.15
C PRO A 161 23.84 -3.35 -44.02
N VAL A 162 25.08 -3.36 -43.51
CA VAL A 162 26.28 -2.86 -44.21
C VAL A 162 26.76 -3.90 -45.22
#